data_AF-A0A0D0A334-F1
#
_entry.id   AF-A0A0D0A334-F1
#
_cell.length_a   1.000
_cell.length_b   1.000
_cell.length_c   1.000
_cell.angle_alpha   90.00
_cell.angle_beta   90.00
_cell.angle_gamma   90.00
#
_symmetry.space_group_name_H-M   'P 1'
#
loop_
_entity.id
_entity.type
_entity.pdbx_description
1 polymer ?
#
loop_
_entity_poly.entity_id
_entity_poly.type
_entity_poly.pdbx_seq_one_letter_code
_entity_poly.pdbx_strand_id
1 'polypeptide(L)'
;FSRATKFGKSGPYRAQATYTSQLAFSKPQVVDGNIIDASTCVKINVSEKTSLTEANEVYHFSSPVAGVSGVLQAVNNTDAIQDIAVGFMTKGDLMPKPALYFKEVGDGSHVTAKFTPILRAYITSDYQETAIIRGAIDTPAIWEQDLAALSDSTTWNLTRDPSTGHYMIEEA
;
A
#
# COMPACT_ATOMS: atom_id res chain seq x y z
N PHE A 1 -1.70 -1.19 11.19
CA PHE A 1 -2.08 -0.40 12.39
C PHE A 1 -3.60 -0.37 12.47
N SER A 2 -4.20 -0.72 13.62
CA SER A 2 -5.63 -0.53 13.88
C SER A 2 -5.83 0.77 14.66
N ARG A 3 -6.92 1.49 14.38
CA ARG A 3 -7.33 2.69 15.11
C ARG A 3 -8.73 2.48 15.65
N ALA A 4 -8.91 2.61 16.96
CA ALA A 4 -10.22 2.58 17.60
C ALA A 4 -10.75 4.01 17.79
N THR A 5 -12.05 4.21 17.58
CA THR A 5 -12.75 5.47 17.89
C THR A 5 -14.04 5.13 18.62
N LYS A 6 -14.31 5.81 19.73
CA LYS A 6 -15.52 5.62 20.52
C LYS A 6 -16.62 6.55 20.03
N PHE A 7 -17.81 6.00 19.80
CA PHE A 7 -19.01 6.78 19.53
C PHE A 7 -19.92 6.72 20.76
N GLY A 8 -20.44 7.86 21.17
CA GLY A 8 -21.40 7.91 22.27
C GLY A 8 -22.83 7.62 21.80
N LYS A 9 -23.77 7.60 22.76
CA LYS A 9 -25.18 7.23 22.51
C LYS A 9 -25.93 8.20 21.59
N SER A 10 -25.51 9.47 21.54
CA SER A 10 -26.22 10.51 20.79
C SER A 10 -25.29 11.67 20.45
N GLY A 11 -25.38 12.18 19.23
CA GLY A 11 -24.63 13.33 18.74
C GLY A 11 -23.98 13.06 17.39
N PRO A 12 -23.48 14.10 16.71
CA PRO A 12 -22.69 13.91 15.50
C PRO A 12 -21.32 13.36 15.88
N TYR A 13 -20.98 12.19 15.35
CA TYR A 13 -19.66 11.60 15.53
C TYR A 13 -18.96 11.41 14.19
N ARG A 14 -17.64 11.53 14.19
CA ARG A 14 -16.80 11.31 13.03
C ARG A 14 -15.54 10.57 13.45
N ALA A 15 -15.19 9.54 12.67
CA ALA A 15 -13.86 8.96 12.68
C ALA A 15 -13.13 9.41 11.41
N GLN A 16 -11.82 9.63 11.53
CA GLN A 16 -10.97 9.95 10.39
C GLN A 16 -9.79 8.98 10.38
N ALA A 17 -9.45 8.44 9.23
CA ALA A 17 -8.23 7.70 9.00
C ALA A 17 -7.50 8.34 7.82
N THR A 18 -6.19 8.52 7.97
CA THR A 18 -5.32 8.92 6.87
C THR A 18 -4.47 7.73 6.52
N TYR A 19 -4.54 7.30 5.28
CA TYR A 19 -3.69 6.26 4.73
C TYR A 19 -2.69 6.89 3.77
N THR A 20 -1.44 6.48 3.87
CA THR A 20 -0.40 6.89 2.92
C THR A 20 0.49 5.68 2.70
N SER A 21 0.36 5.04 1.54
CA SER A 21 1.37 4.10 1.05
C SER A 21 1.96 4.64 -0.23
N GLN A 22 3.18 5.16 -0.16
CA GLN A 22 3.94 5.41 -1.36
C GLN A 22 4.73 4.13 -1.67
N LEU A 23 4.46 3.52 -2.82
CA LEU A 23 5.30 2.46 -3.35
C LEU A 23 6.42 3.05 -4.19
N ALA A 24 7.54 2.33 -4.29
CA ALA A 24 8.60 2.64 -5.22
C ALA A 24 9.28 1.37 -5.72
N PHE A 25 9.61 1.35 -7.01
CA PHE A 25 10.59 0.41 -7.55
C PHE A 25 11.99 0.91 -7.23
N SER A 26 12.91 -0.01 -6.99
CA SER A 26 14.32 0.30 -6.79
C SER A 26 15.22 -0.70 -7.51
N LYS A 27 16.42 -0.24 -7.88
CA LYS A 27 17.52 -1.10 -8.29
C LYS A 27 18.34 -1.41 -7.04
N PRO A 28 18.19 -2.60 -6.41
CA PRO A 28 18.88 -2.89 -5.16
C PRO A 28 20.39 -3.03 -5.37
N GLN A 29 21.13 -2.63 -4.34
CA GLN A 29 22.52 -3.00 -4.10
C GLN A 29 22.54 -4.17 -3.12
N VAL A 30 23.20 -5.26 -3.52
CA VAL A 30 23.12 -6.54 -2.81
C VAL A 30 24.53 -6.99 -2.44
N VAL A 31 24.72 -7.32 -1.15
CA VAL A 31 25.96 -7.87 -0.61
C VAL A 31 25.62 -9.12 0.19
N ASP A 32 26.30 -10.23 -0.08
CA ASP A 32 26.05 -11.54 0.53
C ASP A 32 24.58 -11.99 0.46
N GLY A 33 23.91 -11.66 -0.64
CA GLY A 33 22.50 -11.98 -0.87
C GLY A 33 21.49 -11.10 -0.12
N ASN A 34 21.95 -10.10 0.64
CA ASN A 34 21.12 -9.14 1.35
C ASN A 34 21.06 -7.80 0.62
N ILE A 35 19.87 -7.23 0.50
CA ILE A 35 19.71 -5.86 0.00
C ILE A 35 20.22 -4.91 1.10
N ILE A 36 21.30 -4.19 0.81
CA ILE A 36 21.92 -3.24 1.74
C ILE A 36 21.54 -1.79 1.42
N ASP A 37 21.22 -1.50 0.16
CA ASP A 37 20.81 -0.17 -0.32
C ASP A 37 20.14 -0.28 -1.71
N ALA A 38 19.89 0.84 -2.38
CA ALA A 38 19.50 0.93 -3.78
C ALA A 38 20.33 1.98 -4.54
N SER A 39 20.74 1.64 -5.78
CA SER A 39 21.46 2.60 -6.64
C SER A 39 20.54 3.69 -7.21
N THR A 40 19.26 3.36 -7.37
CA THR A 40 18.22 4.31 -7.80
C THR A 40 16.85 3.79 -7.40
N CYS A 41 15.88 4.70 -7.28
CA CYS A 41 14.48 4.35 -7.08
C CYS A 41 13.53 5.35 -7.74
N VAL A 42 12.30 4.91 -7.97
CA VAL A 42 11.22 5.76 -8.47
C VAL A 42 9.92 5.42 -7.76
N LYS A 43 9.20 6.45 -7.33
CA LYS A 43 7.84 6.30 -6.81
C LYS A 43 6.92 5.79 -7.91
N ILE A 44 6.01 4.89 -7.56
CA ILE A 44 5.10 4.26 -8.51
C ILE A 44 3.73 4.09 -7.86
N ASN A 45 2.65 4.32 -8.62
CA ASN A 45 1.27 4.09 -8.22
C ASN A 45 0.69 2.86 -8.92
N VAL A 46 -0.37 2.29 -8.36
CA VAL A 46 -1.12 1.18 -8.99
C VAL A 46 -1.59 1.61 -10.38
N SER A 47 -1.45 0.73 -11.36
CA SER A 47 -1.73 0.99 -12.78
C SER A 47 -0.68 1.85 -13.51
N GLU A 48 0.51 2.03 -12.93
CA GLU A 48 1.64 2.69 -13.60
C GLU A 48 2.74 1.70 -13.99
N LYS A 49 3.53 2.12 -14.98
CA LYS A 49 4.73 1.46 -15.46
C LYS A 49 5.92 2.43 -15.48
N THR A 50 7.11 1.92 -15.16
CA THR A 50 8.40 2.58 -15.36
C THR A 50 9.37 1.66 -16.10
N SER A 51 10.47 2.21 -16.59
CA SER A 51 11.57 1.46 -17.22
C SER A 51 12.88 1.79 -16.52
N LEU A 52 13.64 0.78 -16.13
CA LEU A 52 15.02 0.90 -15.69
C LEU A 52 15.92 0.97 -16.93
N THR A 53 16.75 1.99 -17.01
CA THR A 53 17.78 2.18 -18.04
C THR A 53 19.13 2.42 -17.38
N GLU A 54 20.20 2.16 -18.11
CA GLU A 54 21.57 2.40 -17.69
C GLU A 54 22.27 3.28 -18.73
N ALA A 55 23.00 4.28 -18.26
CA ALA A 55 23.88 5.08 -19.11
C ALA A 55 25.12 5.53 -18.32
N ASN A 56 26.31 5.23 -18.86
CA ASN A 56 27.60 5.57 -18.25
C ASN A 56 27.75 5.05 -16.81
N GLU A 57 27.36 3.81 -16.58
CA GLU A 57 27.33 3.09 -15.30
C GLU A 57 26.32 3.65 -14.27
N VAL A 58 25.43 4.55 -14.70
CA VAL A 58 24.40 5.14 -13.84
C VAL A 58 23.02 4.61 -14.21
N TYR A 59 22.34 4.06 -13.21
CA TYR A 59 20.99 3.52 -13.34
C TYR A 59 19.93 4.59 -13.11
N HIS A 60 18.92 4.60 -13.97
CA HIS A 60 17.80 5.52 -13.87
C HIS A 60 16.49 4.80 -14.16
N PHE A 61 15.48 5.09 -13.36
CA PHE A 61 14.11 4.79 -13.74
C PHE A 61 13.50 5.97 -14.49
N SER A 62 12.74 5.69 -15.54
CA SER A 62 11.92 6.70 -16.19
C SER A 62 10.83 7.21 -15.25
N SER A 63 10.34 8.43 -15.48
CA SER A 63 9.09 8.88 -14.86
C SER A 63 7.98 7.85 -15.12
N PRO A 64 7.15 7.52 -14.11
CA PRO A 64 6.00 6.66 -14.29
C PRO A 64 5.06 7.14 -15.39
N VAL A 65 4.54 6.19 -16.16
CA VAL A 65 3.49 6.40 -17.16
C VAL A 65 2.35 5.42 -16.91
N ALA A 66 1.21 5.63 -17.56
CA ALA A 66 0.11 4.67 -17.50
C ALA A 66 0.57 3.28 -17.96
N GLY A 67 0.25 2.25 -17.16
CA GLY A 67 0.58 0.85 -17.39
C GLY A 67 -0.68 -0.03 -17.46
N VAL A 68 -0.53 -1.29 -17.10
CA VAL A 68 -1.66 -2.23 -17.01
C VAL A 68 -2.47 -1.96 -15.75
N SER A 69 -3.79 -1.85 -15.88
CA SER A 69 -4.70 -1.60 -14.76
C SER A 69 -4.55 -2.64 -13.64
N GLY A 70 -4.49 -2.18 -12.39
CA GLY A 70 -4.46 -3.01 -11.19
C GLY A 70 -3.09 -3.59 -10.82
N VAL A 71 -2.03 -3.24 -11.54
CA VAL A 71 -0.66 -3.69 -11.25
C VAL A 71 0.36 -2.57 -11.35
N LEU A 72 1.52 -2.78 -10.73
CA LEU A 72 2.73 -1.97 -10.84
C LEU A 72 3.69 -2.70 -11.77
N GLN A 73 4.33 -1.99 -12.71
CA GLN A 73 5.30 -2.61 -13.62
C GLN A 73 6.62 -1.85 -13.68
N ALA A 74 7.72 -2.59 -13.68
CA ALA A 74 9.04 -2.07 -14.02
C ALA A 74 9.67 -2.96 -15.11
N VAL A 75 10.02 -2.34 -16.23
CA VAL A 75 10.71 -3.00 -17.35
C VAL A 75 12.20 -2.82 -17.18
N ASN A 76 12.99 -3.86 -17.41
CA ASN A 76 14.44 -3.74 -17.52
C ASN A 76 14.81 -3.46 -18.98
N ASN A 77 15.38 -2.29 -19.25
CA ASN A 77 15.89 -1.87 -20.56
C ASN A 77 17.34 -1.40 -20.40
N THR A 78 18.19 -2.26 -19.85
CA THR A 78 19.61 -1.95 -19.56
C THR A 78 20.57 -2.73 -20.44
N ASP A 79 20.08 -3.48 -21.44
CA ASP A 79 20.87 -4.40 -22.27
C ASP A 79 21.60 -5.51 -21.47
N ALA A 80 21.24 -5.67 -20.18
CA ALA A 80 21.83 -6.62 -19.25
C ALA A 80 20.79 -7.18 -18.28
N ILE A 81 21.12 -8.28 -17.61
CA ILE A 81 20.30 -8.84 -16.54
C ILE A 81 20.38 -7.93 -15.31
N GLN A 82 19.24 -7.60 -14.71
CA GLN A 82 19.18 -6.74 -13.53
C GLN A 82 18.28 -7.30 -12.44
N ASP A 83 18.66 -7.02 -11.21
CA ASP A 83 17.80 -7.17 -10.06
C ASP A 83 16.85 -5.97 -9.93
N ILE A 84 15.60 -6.20 -9.55
CA ILE A 84 14.62 -5.13 -9.27
C ILE A 84 13.88 -5.45 -7.98
N ALA A 85 13.67 -4.45 -7.13
CA ALA A 85 12.86 -4.57 -5.94
C ALA A 85 11.68 -3.58 -5.98
N VAL A 86 10.60 -3.90 -5.26
CA VAL A 86 9.51 -2.96 -4.98
C VAL A 86 9.26 -2.95 -3.48
N GLY A 87 8.99 -1.76 -2.96
CA GLY A 87 8.88 -1.56 -1.53
C GLY A 87 8.09 -0.32 -1.16
N PHE A 88 7.96 -0.12 0.15
CA PHE A 88 7.26 1.03 0.71
C PHE A 88 8.23 2.15 1.05
N MET A 89 7.85 3.37 0.69
CA MET A 89 8.59 4.59 0.99
C MET A 89 7.81 5.39 2.03
N THR A 90 8.40 5.60 3.20
CA THR A 90 7.84 6.47 4.24
C THR A 90 8.23 7.92 3.94
N LYS A 91 7.45 8.88 4.43
CA LYS A 91 7.81 10.30 4.34
C LYS A 91 9.17 10.53 5.03
N GLY A 92 10.13 11.06 4.28
CA GLY A 92 11.50 11.32 4.74
C GLY A 92 12.49 10.19 4.41
N ASP A 93 12.02 9.03 3.97
CA ASP A 93 12.90 7.98 3.47
C ASP A 93 13.52 8.42 2.14
N LEU A 94 14.83 8.20 1.99
CA LEU A 94 15.54 8.37 0.73
C LEU A 94 15.35 7.15 -0.19
N MET A 95 15.12 5.97 0.40
CA MET A 95 15.01 4.69 -0.31
C MET A 95 13.82 3.88 0.21
N PRO A 96 13.14 3.10 -0.66
CA PRO A 96 12.06 2.24 -0.22
C PRO A 96 12.59 1.07 0.61
N LYS A 97 11.81 0.65 1.61
CA LYS A 97 12.00 -0.62 2.32
C LYS A 97 11.50 -1.75 1.42
N PRO A 98 12.37 -2.65 0.92
CA PRO A 98 11.97 -3.69 -0.01
C PRO A 98 10.91 -4.62 0.59
N ALA A 99 9.88 -4.93 -0.19
CA ALA A 99 8.83 -5.89 0.16
C ALA A 99 8.86 -7.10 -0.77
N LEU A 100 9.17 -6.87 -2.06
CA LEU A 100 9.40 -7.92 -3.05
C LEU A 100 10.75 -7.66 -3.74
N TYR A 101 11.44 -8.75 -4.05
CA TYR A 101 12.75 -8.74 -4.69
C TYR A 101 12.78 -9.77 -5.82
N PHE A 102 13.02 -9.27 -7.03
CA PHE A 102 13.08 -10.05 -8.25
C PHE A 102 14.54 -10.11 -8.71
N LYS A 103 15.09 -11.31 -8.72
CA LYS A 103 16.44 -11.57 -9.21
C LYS A 103 16.43 -11.78 -10.70
N GLU A 104 17.53 -11.41 -11.34
CA GLU A 104 17.83 -11.81 -12.72
C GLU A 104 16.74 -11.44 -13.75
N VAL A 105 16.16 -10.25 -13.64
CA VAL A 105 15.20 -9.73 -14.63
C VAL A 105 15.96 -9.49 -15.93
N GLY A 106 15.66 -10.26 -16.97
CA GLY A 106 16.30 -10.13 -18.27
C GLY A 106 16.01 -8.79 -18.96
N ASP A 107 16.87 -8.40 -19.91
CA ASP A 107 16.61 -7.24 -20.75
C ASP A 107 15.31 -7.40 -21.57
N GLY A 108 14.57 -6.31 -21.75
CA GLY A 108 13.23 -6.26 -22.32
C GLY A 108 12.13 -6.94 -21.49
N SER A 109 12.49 -7.66 -20.41
CA SER A 109 11.55 -8.30 -19.50
C SER A 109 11.05 -7.30 -18.45
N HIS A 110 9.97 -7.65 -17.76
CA HIS A 110 9.40 -6.79 -16.75
C HIS A 110 8.96 -7.57 -15.52
N VAL A 111 9.00 -6.89 -14.38
CA VAL A 111 8.39 -7.37 -13.15
C VAL A 111 7.00 -6.77 -13.00
N THR A 112 6.08 -7.56 -12.46
CA THR A 112 4.70 -7.13 -12.18
C THR A 112 4.40 -7.41 -10.72
N ALA A 113 3.91 -6.40 -9.99
CA ALA A 113 3.46 -6.54 -8.62
C ALA A 113 2.01 -6.10 -8.47
N LYS A 114 1.23 -6.86 -7.71
CA LYS A 114 -0.13 -6.48 -7.29
C LYS A 114 -0.08 -5.89 -5.90
N PHE A 115 -0.80 -4.79 -5.70
CA PHE A 115 -0.94 -4.16 -4.41
C PHE A 115 -2.40 -3.79 -4.18
N THR A 116 -3.02 -4.42 -3.17
CA THR A 116 -4.43 -4.26 -2.82
C THR A 116 -4.53 -3.91 -1.34
N PRO A 117 -4.42 -2.63 -0.98
CA PRO A 117 -4.50 -2.18 0.41
C PRO A 117 -5.95 -2.21 0.91
N ILE A 118 -6.34 -3.31 1.55
CA ILE A 118 -7.70 -3.46 2.09
C ILE A 118 -7.82 -2.77 3.47
N LEU A 119 -8.68 -1.77 3.57
CA LEU A 119 -9.17 -1.23 4.83
C LEU A 119 -10.36 -2.05 5.31
N ARG A 120 -10.36 -2.41 6.60
CA ARG A 120 -11.48 -3.13 7.24
C ARG A 120 -12.04 -2.32 8.39
N ALA A 121 -13.36 -2.32 8.52
CA ALA A 121 -14.06 -1.74 9.66
C ALA A 121 -14.71 -2.83 10.52
N TYR A 122 -14.54 -2.68 11.83
CA TYR A 122 -15.14 -3.54 12.85
C TYR A 122 -15.90 -2.65 13.83
N ILE A 123 -17.07 -3.11 14.26
CA ILE A 123 -17.86 -2.43 15.31
C ILE A 123 -18.23 -3.45 16.37
N THR A 124 -18.07 -3.05 17.62
CA THR A 124 -18.49 -3.82 18.79
C THR A 124 -18.83 -2.86 19.93
N SER A 125 -19.83 -3.21 20.73
CA SER A 125 -20.15 -2.51 21.98
C SER A 125 -19.17 -2.81 23.11
N ASP A 126 -18.39 -3.88 22.96
CA ASP A 126 -17.69 -4.54 24.08
C ASP A 126 -16.18 -4.26 24.05
N TYR A 127 -15.70 -3.43 23.10
CA TYR A 127 -14.29 -3.09 23.01
C TYR A 127 -13.86 -2.15 24.14
N GLN A 128 -13.23 -2.73 25.16
CA GLN A 128 -12.52 -2.02 26.22
C GLN A 128 -11.01 -2.13 25.97
N GLU A 129 -10.44 -1.10 25.38
CA GLU A 129 -8.98 -1.00 25.24
C GLU A 129 -8.36 -0.74 26.62
N THR A 130 -7.70 -1.75 27.19
CA THR A 130 -6.80 -1.58 28.33
C THR A 130 -5.35 -1.67 27.86
N ALA A 131 -4.47 -0.86 28.44
CA ALA A 131 -3.08 -0.74 28.00
C ALA A 131 -2.22 -2.02 28.18
N ILE A 132 -2.78 -3.10 28.75
CA ILE A 132 -2.03 -4.26 29.23
C ILE A 132 -2.26 -5.50 28.35
N ILE A 133 -3.47 -5.74 27.83
CA ILE A 133 -3.77 -6.88 26.95
C ILE A 133 -4.65 -6.41 25.81
N ARG A 134 -4.14 -6.52 24.58
CA ARG A 134 -4.92 -6.34 23.35
C ARG A 134 -5.49 -7.70 22.96
N GLY A 135 -6.79 -7.91 23.18
CA GLY A 135 -7.49 -9.04 22.58
C GLY A 135 -7.54 -8.90 21.05
N ALA A 136 -7.53 -10.02 20.33
CA ALA A 136 -7.88 -10.00 18.91
C ALA A 136 -9.33 -9.50 18.77
N ILE A 137 -9.62 -8.73 17.71
CA ILE A 137 -11.01 -8.38 17.38
C ILE A 137 -11.67 -9.66 16.86
N ASP A 138 -12.39 -10.35 17.73
CA ASP A 138 -13.12 -11.58 17.42
C ASP A 138 -14.55 -11.26 16.95
N THR A 139 -14.66 -10.30 16.03
CA THR A 139 -15.91 -9.98 15.34
C THR A 139 -15.64 -9.91 13.84
N PRO A 140 -16.58 -10.36 12.99
CA PRO A 140 -16.47 -10.18 11.55
C PRO A 140 -16.33 -8.70 11.17
N ALA A 141 -15.56 -8.42 10.13
CA ALA A 141 -15.56 -7.09 9.54
C ALA A 141 -16.97 -6.81 9.00
N ILE A 142 -17.53 -5.66 9.33
CA ILE A 142 -18.85 -5.24 8.82
C ILE A 142 -18.73 -4.59 7.43
N TRP A 143 -17.50 -4.25 7.03
CA TRP A 143 -17.18 -3.52 5.82
C TRP A 143 -15.69 -3.64 5.49
N GLU A 144 -15.38 -3.77 4.20
CA GLU A 144 -14.02 -3.74 3.67
C GLU A 144 -13.97 -2.89 2.40
N GLN A 145 -12.83 -2.25 2.14
CA GLN A 145 -12.63 -1.44 0.93
C GLN A 145 -11.17 -1.49 0.47
N ASP A 146 -10.96 -1.64 -0.84
CA ASP A 146 -9.65 -1.45 -1.44
C ASP A 146 -9.33 0.06 -1.52
N LEU A 147 -8.34 0.49 -0.75
CA LEU A 147 -7.91 1.89 -0.69
C LEU A 147 -7.27 2.36 -1.99
N ALA A 148 -6.74 1.46 -2.83
CA ALA A 148 -6.17 1.83 -4.12
C ALA A 148 -7.24 2.17 -5.17
N ALA A 149 -8.49 1.78 -4.94
CA ALA A 149 -9.63 2.05 -5.83
C ALA A 149 -10.41 3.31 -5.46
N LEU A 150 -9.99 4.04 -4.43
CA LEU A 150 -10.68 5.23 -3.91
C LEU A 150 -10.09 6.53 -4.46
N SER A 151 -10.91 7.58 -4.45
CA SER A 151 -10.45 8.96 -4.62
C SER A 151 -9.60 9.40 -3.42
N ASP A 152 -8.79 10.46 -3.56
CA ASP A 152 -7.95 11.02 -2.50
C ASP A 152 -8.70 11.32 -1.19
N SER A 153 -10.00 11.59 -1.29
CA SER A 153 -10.90 11.73 -0.15
C SER A 153 -12.24 11.08 -0.46
N THR A 154 -12.64 10.13 0.37
CA THR A 154 -13.96 9.49 0.34
C THR A 154 -14.62 9.62 1.71
N THR A 155 -15.94 9.86 1.71
CA THR A 155 -16.76 9.93 2.95
C THR A 155 -17.76 8.78 2.94
N TRP A 156 -17.96 8.17 4.11
CA TRP A 156 -18.94 7.11 4.28
C TRP A 156 -19.89 7.43 5.43
N ASN A 157 -21.14 7.02 5.27
CA ASN A 157 -22.16 7.08 6.29
C ASN A 157 -22.20 5.75 7.04
N LEU A 158 -22.06 5.80 8.37
CA LEU A 158 -22.28 4.66 9.25
C LEU A 158 -23.70 4.73 9.82
N THR A 159 -24.50 3.71 9.56
CA THR A 159 -25.87 3.59 10.10
C THR A 159 -26.02 2.31 10.93
N ARG A 160 -26.97 2.33 11.86
CA ARG A 160 -27.37 1.17 12.66
C ARG A 160 -28.87 0.99 12.54
N ASP A 161 -29.30 -0.18 12.11
CA ASP A 161 -30.71 -0.55 12.17
C ASP A 161 -31.14 -0.69 13.64
N PRO A 162 -32.11 0.09 14.12
CA PRO A 162 -32.55 0.03 15.51
C PRO A 162 -33.24 -1.30 15.87
N SER A 163 -33.85 -1.97 14.89
CA SER A 163 -34.63 -3.20 15.10
C SER A 163 -33.75 -4.46 15.14
N THR A 164 -32.76 -4.54 14.25
CA THR A 164 -31.85 -5.71 14.16
C THR A 164 -30.51 -5.48 14.85
N GLY A 165 -30.12 -4.21 15.06
CA GLY A 165 -28.80 -3.83 15.53
C GLY A 165 -27.70 -3.95 14.47
N HIS A 166 -28.05 -4.26 13.22
CA HIS A 166 -27.10 -4.39 12.11
C HIS A 166 -26.48 -3.05 11.76
N TYR A 167 -25.16 -3.03 11.54
CA TYR A 167 -24.43 -1.85 11.11
C TYR A 167 -24.18 -1.89 9.61
N MET A 168 -24.22 -0.72 8.97
CA MET A 168 -24.00 -0.58 7.54
C MET A 168 -23.12 0.65 7.26
N ILE A 169 -22.17 0.49 6.35
CA ILE A 169 -21.27 1.56 5.89
C ILE A 169 -21.43 1.68 4.37
N GLU A 170 -21.84 2.86 3.91
CA GLU A 170 -22.06 3.18 2.50
C GLU A 170 -21.37 4.50 2.15
N GLU A 171 -20.92 4.64 0.90
CA GLU A 171 -20.37 5.91 0.42
C GLU A 171 -21.44 6.99 0.45
N ALA A 172 -21.08 8.19 0.91
CA ALA A 172 -21.99 9.29 1.16
C ALA A 172 -22.37 10.07 -0.12
#